data_AF-A0A1A9MVT9-F1
#
_entry.id   AF-A0A1A9MVT9-F1
#
_cell.length_a   1.000
_cell.length_b   1.000
_cell.length_c   1.000
_cell.angle_alpha   90.00
_cell.angle_beta   90.00
_cell.angle_gamma   90.00
#
_symmetry.space_group_name_H-M   'P 1'
#
loop_
_entity.id
_entity.type
_entity.pdbx_description
1 polymer ?
#
loop_
_entity_poly.entity_id
_entity_poly.type
_entity_poly.pdbx_seq_one_letter_code
_entity_poly.pdbx_strand_id
1 'polypeptide(L)'
;MDVVADLDKRLPFDDDSVELVYASHSLEHVGDLMNTMREIYRVCRHGAQVCIVAPYNEQKLNLANPYHRWVFNEHTPRFWSDYPKTPLDADEYRHPHAGDWGLSRSDHANPGLELRLINMEFFYFPEYEDLPPEEQRKLRHQRMDVCDQVMYHLIVWKETADTGVPFEEFVATVERYEPRYVMQRKAHSYEHTVRRLTQQRDEALAAVAALHADLSKSDQAIAEQSRSGARIAELNALIERTEALLGDTRAENHALRLREVERFQRIDELGAQLLSSRNDSLRHQEEARVLSHTAERFRSEAQGASTALLQAQTEMTSLAESVEHHRNKVQGLTEHVSVLTDRLHAAQETIQVSEASADQTRTLLATLTQRNQYLTDLAENAKKVQADLVFARAELEASNGLAAWHRSREELLTNENARLSAEVARLATEITSIASTDLLEARKTAEELGRQLSARRASRSARLSYFLSSGNMSWRHIGPAFADLKAYSEKFFRRSSKTQFSLGGDLRGVPYIEYTMPFKAPSLRSVSLAVHPLLRTDSGTIGIEIVSAEKEIVTRSSVPLAGIDRYSPTEFVLPAEVNGLDTGWGLRVFATGVDVPVSVFELTDYSLFRRRIKIAPFALLS
;
A
#
# COMPACT_ATOMS: atom_id res chain seq x y z
N MET A 1 -12.08 -38.74 21.44
CA MET A 1 -11.15 -39.09 22.53
C MET A 1 -11.22 -40.59 22.61
N ASP A 2 -10.20 -41.25 22.07
CA ASP A 2 -10.34 -42.65 21.66
C ASP A 2 -9.58 -43.59 22.61
N VAL A 3 -8.56 -43.04 23.29
CA VAL A 3 -7.78 -43.73 24.34
C VAL A 3 -7.44 -42.72 25.45
N VAL A 4 -7.51 -43.15 26.71
CA VAL A 4 -7.04 -42.40 27.87
C VAL A 4 -5.85 -43.14 28.47
N ALA A 5 -4.69 -42.48 28.50
CA ALA A 5 -3.45 -43.04 29.02
C ALA A 5 -2.67 -42.01 29.85
N ASP A 6 -1.84 -42.50 30.75
CA ASP A 6 -0.92 -41.71 31.58
C ASP A 6 0.44 -41.63 30.86
N LEU A 7 0.88 -40.42 30.51
CA LEU A 7 2.12 -40.20 29.74
C LEU A 7 3.38 -40.63 30.50
N ASP A 8 3.33 -40.67 31.84
CA ASP A 8 4.46 -41.15 32.66
C ASP A 8 4.58 -42.69 32.67
N LYS A 9 3.62 -43.39 32.06
CA LYS A 9 3.59 -44.85 31.95
C LYS A 9 3.76 -45.29 30.51
N ARG A 10 3.94 -46.60 30.32
CA ARG A 10 3.95 -47.21 28.99
C ARG A 10 2.61 -46.94 28.30
N LEU A 11 2.67 -46.29 27.13
CA LEU A 11 1.54 -45.98 26.28
C LEU A 11 0.94 -47.26 25.70
N PRO A 12 -0.40 -47.36 25.58
CA PRO A 12 -1.10 -48.56 25.14
C PRO A 12 -1.09 -48.72 23.61
N PHE A 13 0.07 -48.48 22.98
CA PHE A 13 0.29 -48.65 21.54
C PHE A 13 1.44 -49.62 21.32
N ASP A 14 1.34 -50.41 20.25
CA ASP A 14 2.39 -51.33 19.83
C ASP A 14 3.65 -50.57 19.40
N ASP A 15 4.79 -51.23 19.49
CA ASP A 15 6.05 -50.72 18.94
C ASP A 15 5.87 -50.43 17.44
N ASP A 16 6.46 -49.35 16.93
CA ASP A 16 6.46 -49.02 15.49
C ASP A 16 5.07 -48.88 14.83
N SER A 17 4.02 -48.56 15.59
CA SER A 17 2.64 -48.47 15.10
C SER A 17 2.17 -47.05 14.73
N VAL A 18 2.85 -46.02 15.23
CA VAL A 18 2.43 -44.61 15.12
C VAL A 18 3.22 -43.88 14.04
N GLU A 19 2.53 -43.14 13.17
CA GLU A 19 3.15 -42.35 12.10
C GLU A 19 3.29 -40.85 12.40
N LEU A 20 2.46 -40.34 13.31
CA LEU A 20 2.44 -38.95 13.72
C LEU A 20 2.11 -38.87 15.21
N VAL A 21 2.97 -38.18 15.96
CA VAL A 21 2.68 -37.74 17.32
C VAL A 21 2.58 -36.22 17.30
N TYR A 22 1.49 -35.70 17.86
CA TYR A 22 1.32 -34.28 18.11
C TYR A 22 1.08 -34.07 19.61
N ALA A 23 2.04 -33.41 20.26
CA ALA A 23 1.98 -33.06 21.67
C ALA A 23 1.91 -31.53 21.79
N SER A 24 0.83 -31.01 22.37
CA SER A 24 0.66 -29.57 22.59
C SER A 24 0.39 -29.33 24.06
N HIS A 25 1.23 -28.52 24.69
CA HIS A 25 1.11 -28.11 26.08
C HIS A 25 0.84 -29.29 27.02
N SER A 26 1.70 -30.31 26.95
CA SER A 26 1.54 -31.58 27.66
C SER A 26 2.87 -32.12 28.19
N LEU A 27 3.94 -32.05 27.40
CA LEU A 27 5.25 -32.60 27.78
C LEU A 27 5.95 -31.80 28.89
N GLU A 28 5.57 -30.54 29.13
CA GLU A 28 6.04 -29.74 30.26
C GLU A 28 5.50 -30.22 31.60
N HIS A 29 4.45 -31.03 31.61
CA HIS A 29 3.77 -31.49 32.82
C HIS A 29 4.16 -32.90 33.27
N VAL A 30 4.87 -33.67 32.43
CA VAL A 30 5.23 -35.07 32.73
C VAL A 30 6.25 -35.17 33.87
N GLY A 31 6.23 -36.27 34.63
CA GLY A 31 7.20 -36.56 35.69
C GLY A 31 8.60 -36.88 35.19
N ASP A 32 8.74 -37.61 34.09
CA ASP A 32 10.03 -37.92 33.47
C ASP A 32 9.97 -37.70 31.95
N LEU A 33 10.54 -36.58 31.51
CA LEU A 33 10.54 -36.20 30.09
C LEU A 33 11.29 -37.22 29.24
N MET A 34 12.46 -37.69 29.67
CA MET A 34 13.25 -38.62 28.86
C MET A 34 12.60 -40.00 28.77
N ASN A 35 11.93 -40.45 29.84
CA ASN A 35 11.10 -41.65 29.78
C ASN A 35 9.93 -41.51 28.80
N THR A 36 9.23 -40.38 28.85
CA THR A 36 8.13 -40.08 27.92
C THR A 36 8.62 -40.01 26.47
N MET A 37 9.76 -39.37 26.21
CA MET A 37 10.34 -39.28 24.86
C MET A 37 10.81 -40.64 24.33
N ARG A 38 11.38 -41.52 25.20
CA ARG A 38 11.69 -42.92 24.83
C ARG A 38 10.44 -43.68 24.45
N GLU A 39 9.35 -43.44 25.16
CA GLU A 39 8.07 -44.10 24.91
C GLU A 39 7.42 -43.63 23.61
N ILE A 40 7.48 -42.32 23.32
CA ILE A 40 7.11 -41.75 22.01
C ILE A 40 7.95 -42.40 20.90
N TYR A 41 9.26 -42.50 21.08
CA TYR A 41 10.16 -43.15 20.11
C TYR A 41 9.85 -44.64 19.91
N ARG A 42 9.46 -45.37 20.97
CA ARG A 42 9.06 -46.78 20.91
C ARG A 42 7.84 -46.97 20.00
N VAL A 43 6.77 -46.22 20.25
CA VAL A 43 5.50 -46.38 19.52
C VAL A 43 5.58 -45.85 18.10
N CYS A 44 6.43 -44.87 17.84
CA CYS A 44 6.63 -44.31 16.52
C CYS A 44 7.38 -45.27 15.59
N ARG A 45 6.89 -45.42 14.35
CA ARG A 45 7.63 -46.11 13.28
C ARG A 45 8.85 -45.29 12.84
N HIS A 46 9.80 -45.95 12.19
CA HIS A 46 10.86 -45.24 11.47
C HIS A 46 10.26 -44.24 10.46
N GLY A 47 10.75 -43.00 10.45
CA GLY A 47 10.27 -41.91 9.61
C GLY A 47 9.00 -41.22 10.13
N ALA A 48 8.47 -41.61 11.30
CA ALA A 48 7.31 -40.95 11.90
C ALA A 48 7.64 -39.50 12.29
N GLN A 49 6.63 -38.63 12.16
CA GLN A 49 6.72 -37.23 12.57
C GLN A 49 6.37 -37.07 14.05
N VAL A 50 7.17 -36.31 14.79
CA VAL A 50 6.85 -35.89 16.15
C VAL A 50 6.81 -34.36 16.17
N CYS A 51 5.61 -33.82 16.36
CA CYS A 51 5.32 -32.40 16.43
C CYS A 51 5.07 -32.03 17.89
N ILE A 52 5.93 -31.20 18.46
CA ILE A 52 5.81 -30.74 19.84
C ILE A 52 5.56 -29.24 19.83
N VAL A 53 4.52 -28.77 20.50
CA VAL A 53 4.34 -27.35 20.82
C VAL A 53 4.34 -27.20 22.33
N ALA A 54 5.26 -26.39 22.84
CA ALA A 54 5.48 -26.24 24.27
C ALA A 54 5.65 -24.76 24.65
N PRO A 55 5.33 -24.41 25.91
CA PRO A 55 5.58 -23.07 26.42
C PRO A 55 7.09 -22.75 26.38
N TYR A 56 7.45 -21.58 25.87
CA TYR A 56 8.85 -21.17 25.77
C TYR A 56 9.39 -20.76 27.14
N ASN A 57 10.63 -21.18 27.46
CA ASN A 57 11.19 -21.09 28.81
C ASN A 57 11.42 -19.66 29.32
N GLU A 58 11.79 -18.70 28.46
CA GLU A 58 12.10 -17.33 28.86
C GLU A 58 10.87 -16.42 28.94
N GLN A 59 9.68 -17.01 29.00
CA GLN A 59 8.44 -16.30 29.27
C GLN A 59 8.13 -16.37 30.77
N LYS A 60 7.91 -15.23 31.41
CA LYS A 60 7.83 -15.12 32.87
C LYS A 60 6.66 -15.89 33.48
N LEU A 61 5.52 -15.96 32.79
CA LEU A 61 4.36 -16.71 33.26
C LEU A 61 4.64 -18.22 33.25
N ASN A 62 5.28 -18.73 32.20
CA ASN A 62 5.68 -20.12 32.02
C ASN A 62 6.73 -20.50 33.05
N LEU A 63 7.70 -19.62 33.31
CA LEU A 63 8.72 -19.82 34.34
C LEU A 63 8.12 -19.83 35.76
N ALA A 64 7.12 -18.97 36.01
CA ALA A 64 6.44 -18.91 37.30
C ALA A 64 5.40 -20.01 37.51
N ASN A 65 5.02 -20.77 36.48
CA ASN A 65 3.98 -21.78 36.56
C ASN A 65 4.47 -23.00 37.36
N PRO A 66 3.94 -23.26 38.58
CA PRO A 66 4.40 -24.36 39.41
C PRO A 66 4.03 -25.76 38.85
N TYR A 67 3.18 -25.82 37.83
CA TYR A 67 2.80 -27.06 37.16
C TYR A 67 3.74 -27.43 36.00
N HIS A 68 4.63 -26.52 35.57
CA HIS A 68 5.67 -26.84 34.59
C HIS A 68 6.85 -27.49 35.31
N ARG A 69 7.17 -28.73 34.92
CA ARG A 69 8.30 -29.52 35.44
C ARG A 69 9.51 -29.44 34.53
N TRP A 70 9.29 -29.24 33.23
CA TRP A 70 10.32 -29.18 32.21
C TRP A 70 10.21 -27.90 31.40
N VAL A 71 11.35 -27.47 30.87
CA VAL A 71 11.47 -26.25 30.07
C VAL A 71 11.84 -26.59 28.62
N PHE A 72 11.30 -25.82 27.69
CA PHE A 72 11.52 -26.01 26.26
C PHE A 72 12.11 -24.74 25.64
N ASN A 73 13.21 -24.92 24.91
CA ASN A 73 13.92 -23.87 24.18
C ASN A 73 14.67 -24.45 22.95
N GLU A 74 15.44 -23.64 22.27
CA GLU A 74 16.28 -23.98 21.10
C GLU A 74 17.23 -25.15 21.33
N HIS A 75 17.63 -25.41 22.57
CA HIS A 75 18.58 -26.45 22.91
C HIS A 75 17.92 -27.79 23.25
N THR A 76 16.63 -27.79 23.62
CA THR A 76 15.95 -29.02 24.08
C THR A 76 16.07 -30.18 23.08
N PRO A 77 15.84 -30.00 21.75
CA PRO A 77 15.96 -31.10 20.80
C PRO A 77 17.35 -31.71 20.66
N ARG A 78 18.40 -30.96 21.05
CA ARG A 78 19.79 -31.45 20.95
C ARG A 78 20.01 -32.66 21.85
N PHE A 79 19.24 -32.83 22.92
CA PHE A 79 19.37 -33.98 23.82
C PHE A 79 18.68 -35.25 23.31
N TRP A 80 17.99 -35.18 22.15
CA TRP A 80 17.25 -36.31 21.59
C TRP A 80 17.89 -36.92 20.34
N SER A 81 19.01 -36.39 19.88
CA SER A 81 19.77 -36.93 18.75
C SER A 81 21.24 -36.52 18.86
N ASP A 82 22.13 -37.35 18.32
CA ASP A 82 23.56 -37.02 18.11
C ASP A 82 23.87 -36.70 16.64
N TYR A 83 22.83 -36.65 15.80
CA TYR A 83 22.97 -36.32 14.41
C TYR A 83 23.49 -34.88 14.26
N PRO A 84 24.60 -34.65 13.56
CA PRO A 84 25.34 -33.38 13.64
C PRO A 84 24.74 -32.25 12.80
N LYS A 85 23.74 -32.53 11.97
CA LYS A 85 23.14 -31.53 11.07
C LYS A 85 21.79 -31.04 11.62
N THR A 86 21.52 -29.77 11.39
CA THR A 86 20.28 -29.11 11.78
C THR A 86 19.87 -28.10 10.71
N PRO A 87 18.57 -27.86 10.49
CA PRO A 87 18.07 -26.80 9.61
C PRO A 87 18.25 -25.40 10.21
N LEU A 88 18.67 -25.28 11.47
CA LEU A 88 18.78 -24.02 12.18
C LEU A 88 20.08 -23.28 11.84
N ASP A 89 20.00 -21.96 11.85
CA ASP A 89 21.16 -21.10 11.87
C ASP A 89 22.00 -21.37 13.13
N ALA A 90 23.33 -21.41 12.97
CA ALA A 90 24.25 -21.62 14.10
C ALA A 90 24.08 -20.57 15.20
N ASP A 91 23.71 -19.34 14.84
CA ASP A 91 23.46 -18.27 15.81
C ASP A 91 22.21 -18.54 16.67
N GLU A 92 21.32 -19.44 16.28
CA GLU A 92 20.13 -19.84 17.05
C GLU A 92 20.49 -20.65 18.29
N TYR A 93 21.55 -21.48 18.22
CA TYR A 93 21.89 -22.45 19.27
C TYR A 93 23.36 -22.36 19.73
N ARG A 94 24.11 -21.35 19.26
CA ARG A 94 25.52 -21.16 19.62
C ARG A 94 25.67 -21.08 21.14
N HIS A 95 26.48 -21.97 21.69
CA HIS A 95 26.84 -21.96 23.11
C HIS A 95 28.35 -22.17 23.29
N PRO A 96 29.05 -21.43 24.17
CA PRO A 96 30.50 -21.51 24.33
C PRO A 96 31.05 -22.90 24.66
N HIS A 97 30.25 -23.71 25.36
CA HIS A 97 30.64 -25.05 25.81
C HIS A 97 30.03 -26.18 24.98
N ALA A 98 29.22 -25.86 23.97
CA ALA A 98 28.50 -26.84 23.15
C ALA A 98 28.24 -26.24 21.77
N GLY A 99 29.29 -26.19 20.93
CA GLY A 99 29.24 -25.58 19.60
C GLY A 99 28.51 -26.44 18.55
N ASP A 100 28.68 -27.76 18.61
CA ASP A 100 28.10 -28.68 17.63
C ASP A 100 26.63 -28.99 17.93
N TRP A 101 25.85 -29.26 16.87
CA TRP A 101 24.49 -29.78 17.03
C TRP A 101 24.51 -31.26 17.38
N GLY A 102 23.51 -31.70 18.14
CA GLY A 102 23.42 -33.07 18.65
C GLY A 102 24.23 -33.25 19.94
N LEU A 103 23.54 -33.49 21.04
CA LEU A 103 24.09 -33.62 22.39
C LEU A 103 23.61 -34.90 23.09
N SER A 104 22.83 -35.78 22.43
CA SER A 104 22.28 -36.97 23.09
C SER A 104 23.35 -37.91 23.65
N ARG A 105 24.56 -37.91 23.06
CA ARG A 105 25.72 -38.69 23.52
C ARG A 105 26.74 -37.91 24.36
N SER A 106 26.47 -36.63 24.65
CA SER A 106 27.30 -35.84 25.56
C SER A 106 27.17 -36.37 27.01
N ASP A 107 28.22 -36.24 27.81
CA ASP A 107 28.26 -36.64 29.24
C ASP A 107 27.84 -38.10 29.55
N HIS A 108 28.19 -39.04 28.67
CA HIS A 108 27.88 -40.49 28.81
C HIS A 108 26.38 -40.84 28.80
N ALA A 109 25.51 -39.92 28.42
CA ALA A 109 24.11 -40.25 28.15
C ALA A 109 24.04 -41.04 26.84
N ASN A 110 23.27 -42.13 26.80
CA ASN A 110 22.76 -42.69 25.56
C ASN A 110 21.28 -42.96 25.83
N PRO A 111 20.39 -42.01 25.47
CA PRO A 111 18.99 -42.10 25.85
C PRO A 111 18.24 -43.20 25.09
N GLY A 112 18.88 -43.90 24.14
CA GLY A 112 18.26 -44.98 23.38
C GLY A 112 17.15 -44.50 22.45
N LEU A 113 17.18 -43.23 22.05
CA LEU A 113 16.25 -42.62 21.11
C LEU A 113 17.01 -41.74 20.12
N GLU A 114 16.42 -41.57 18.95
CA GLU A 114 16.99 -40.77 17.86
C GLU A 114 15.86 -39.98 17.18
N LEU A 115 15.68 -38.74 17.62
CA LEU A 115 14.67 -37.80 17.14
C LEU A 115 15.38 -36.59 16.54
N ARG A 116 15.42 -36.54 15.21
CA ARG A 116 16.16 -35.52 14.46
C ARG A 116 15.28 -34.32 14.16
N LEU A 117 15.76 -33.13 14.48
CA LEU A 117 15.06 -31.88 14.20
C LEU A 117 15.08 -31.56 12.72
N ILE A 118 13.91 -31.28 12.14
CA ILE A 118 13.75 -30.86 10.75
C ILE A 118 13.18 -29.44 10.61
N ASN A 119 12.61 -28.87 11.67
CA ASN A 119 12.18 -27.48 11.73
C ASN A 119 11.94 -27.05 13.18
N MET A 120 12.14 -25.77 13.46
CA MET A 120 11.82 -25.15 14.75
C MET A 120 11.19 -23.78 14.50
N GLU A 121 10.09 -23.50 15.18
CA GLU A 121 9.36 -22.25 15.04
C GLU A 121 9.13 -21.61 16.40
N PHE A 122 9.33 -20.30 16.46
CA PHE A 122 9.09 -19.49 17.64
C PHE A 122 7.88 -18.61 17.41
N PHE A 123 7.02 -18.50 18.42
CA PHE A 123 5.82 -17.68 18.35
C PHE A 123 6.00 -16.48 19.25
N TYR A 124 6.30 -15.35 18.61
CA TYR A 124 6.60 -14.09 19.27
C TYR A 124 5.33 -13.43 19.81
N PHE A 125 5.49 -12.59 20.84
CA PHE A 125 4.43 -11.67 21.24
C PHE A 125 4.19 -10.63 20.14
N PRO A 126 2.98 -10.05 20.05
CA PRO A 126 2.60 -9.13 18.97
C PRO A 126 3.55 -7.95 18.77
N GLU A 127 4.21 -7.49 19.84
CA GLU A 127 5.17 -6.37 19.80
C GLU A 127 6.51 -6.72 19.13
N TYR A 128 6.84 -8.01 19.00
CA TYR A 128 8.07 -8.51 18.35
C TYR A 128 7.82 -9.24 17.04
N GLU A 129 6.56 -9.57 16.74
CA GLU A 129 6.16 -10.44 15.63
C GLU A 129 6.55 -9.90 14.24
N ASP A 130 6.54 -8.58 14.08
CA ASP A 130 6.85 -7.91 12.81
C ASP A 130 8.34 -7.52 12.66
N LEU A 131 9.18 -7.86 13.65
CA LEU A 131 10.61 -7.58 13.58
C LEU A 131 11.33 -8.51 12.62
N PRO A 132 12.44 -8.09 11.99
CA PRO A 132 13.28 -8.97 11.20
C PRO A 132 13.72 -10.21 11.99
N PRO A 133 13.84 -11.41 11.38
CA PRO A 133 14.18 -12.64 12.09
C PRO A 133 15.48 -12.56 12.91
N GLU A 134 16.48 -11.83 12.41
CA GLU A 134 17.75 -11.60 13.13
C GLU A 134 17.53 -10.79 14.42
N GLU A 135 16.65 -9.79 14.38
CA GLU A 135 16.33 -8.97 15.54
C GLU A 135 15.46 -9.73 16.54
N GLN A 136 14.50 -10.53 16.05
CA GLN A 136 13.71 -11.45 16.87
C GLN A 136 14.61 -12.42 17.64
N ARG A 137 15.55 -13.10 16.96
CA ARG A 137 16.55 -13.98 17.57
C ARG A 137 17.38 -13.25 18.62
N LYS A 138 17.93 -12.09 18.25
CA LYS A 138 18.75 -11.28 19.16
C LYS A 138 17.99 -10.89 20.43
N LEU A 139 16.75 -10.44 20.29
CA LEU A 139 15.92 -10.05 21.43
C LEU A 139 15.54 -11.26 22.28
N ARG A 140 15.20 -12.39 21.65
CA ARG A 140 14.87 -13.65 22.34
C ARG A 140 16.04 -14.17 23.19
N HIS A 141 17.29 -13.96 22.78
CA HIS A 141 18.47 -14.31 23.59
C HIS A 141 18.84 -13.27 24.67
N GLN A 142 18.26 -12.07 24.63
CA GLN A 142 18.63 -10.94 25.50
C GLN A 142 17.56 -10.57 26.51
N ARG A 143 16.31 -10.96 26.27
CA ARG A 143 15.14 -10.50 27.03
C ARG A 143 14.14 -11.63 27.24
N MET A 144 13.56 -11.63 28.43
CA MET A 144 12.36 -12.41 28.73
C MET A 144 11.12 -11.79 28.09
N ASP A 145 10.06 -12.60 27.96
CA ASP A 145 8.75 -12.21 27.40
C ASP A 145 8.80 -11.73 25.95
N VAL A 146 9.70 -12.32 25.15
CA VAL A 146 9.78 -12.08 23.69
C VAL A 146 8.99 -13.12 22.90
N CYS A 147 9.09 -14.37 23.33
CA CYS A 147 8.46 -15.53 22.71
C CYS A 147 7.57 -16.24 23.73
N ASP A 148 6.39 -16.67 23.30
CA ASP A 148 5.36 -17.30 24.12
C ASP A 148 5.48 -18.84 24.10
N GLN A 149 5.62 -19.40 22.90
CA GLN A 149 5.70 -20.85 22.68
C GLN A 149 6.71 -21.19 21.59
N VAL A 150 7.22 -22.41 21.63
CA VAL A 150 8.12 -22.98 20.62
C VAL A 150 7.51 -24.26 20.06
N MET A 151 7.71 -24.48 18.77
CA MET A 151 7.28 -25.68 18.07
C MET A 151 8.47 -26.40 17.46
N TYR A 152 8.54 -27.70 17.66
CA TYR A 152 9.54 -28.58 17.06
C TYR A 152 8.88 -29.56 16.11
N HIS A 153 9.46 -29.70 14.92
CA HIS A 153 9.19 -30.82 14.03
C HIS A 153 10.39 -31.75 14.04
N LEU A 154 10.14 -32.99 14.45
CA LEU A 154 11.15 -34.03 14.60
C LEU A 154 10.79 -35.24 13.75
N ILE A 155 11.81 -35.98 13.33
CA ILE A 155 11.67 -37.28 12.66
C ILE A 155 12.29 -38.36 13.52
N VAL A 156 11.55 -39.44 13.72
CA VAL A 156 12.02 -40.67 14.38
C VAL A 156 12.91 -41.44 13.41
N TRP A 157 14.19 -41.61 13.75
CA TRP A 157 15.17 -42.24 12.87
C TRP A 157 15.82 -43.47 13.50
N LYS A 158 15.26 -44.65 13.22
CA LYS A 158 15.74 -45.94 13.76
C LYS A 158 16.86 -46.53 12.90
N GLU A 159 18.03 -46.81 13.50
CA GLU A 159 19.21 -47.39 12.82
C GLU A 159 18.97 -48.81 12.24
N THR A 160 18.02 -49.56 12.81
CA THR A 160 17.72 -50.93 12.38
C THR A 160 16.83 -51.01 11.14
N ALA A 161 16.31 -49.88 10.66
CA ALA A 161 15.53 -49.81 9.43
C ALA A 161 16.47 -49.48 8.26
N ASP A 162 16.74 -50.45 7.41
CA ASP A 162 17.49 -50.24 6.16
C ASP A 162 16.61 -49.44 5.20
N THR A 163 16.75 -48.11 5.20
CA THR A 163 15.97 -47.22 4.35
C THR A 163 16.49 -47.17 2.92
N GLY A 164 17.77 -47.51 2.69
CA GLY A 164 18.48 -47.25 1.43
C GLY A 164 18.58 -45.78 1.01
N VAL A 165 17.91 -44.87 1.74
CA VAL A 165 17.78 -43.44 1.42
C VAL A 165 18.40 -42.62 2.57
N PRO A 166 19.33 -41.69 2.28
CA PRO A 166 19.89 -40.78 3.27
C PRO A 166 18.82 -39.92 3.95
N PHE A 167 19.04 -39.54 5.21
CA PHE A 167 18.10 -38.73 5.99
C PHE A 167 17.70 -37.43 5.29
N GLU A 168 18.66 -36.76 4.67
CA GLU A 168 18.45 -35.48 3.98
C GLU A 168 17.51 -35.62 2.77
N GLU A 169 17.61 -36.72 2.03
CA GLU A 169 16.73 -37.03 0.90
C GLU A 169 15.33 -37.38 1.39
N PHE A 170 15.23 -38.14 2.50
CA PHE A 170 13.95 -38.43 3.13
C PHE A 170 13.23 -37.13 3.55
N VAL A 171 13.90 -36.25 4.30
CA VAL A 171 13.31 -35.00 4.82
C VAL A 171 12.85 -34.06 3.70
N ALA A 172 13.53 -34.03 2.55
CA ALA A 172 13.12 -33.22 1.41
C ALA A 172 11.74 -33.61 0.84
N THR A 173 11.26 -34.83 1.11
CA THR A 173 9.96 -35.34 0.66
C THR A 173 8.85 -35.25 1.72
N VAL A 174 9.21 -34.97 2.98
CA VAL A 174 8.25 -34.98 4.08
C VAL A 174 7.47 -33.67 4.13
N GLU A 175 6.15 -33.76 4.00
CA GLU A 175 5.25 -32.66 4.32
C GLU A 175 5.10 -32.57 5.85
N ARG A 176 5.51 -31.43 6.41
CA ARG A 176 5.48 -31.17 7.86
C ARG A 176 4.05 -31.07 8.34
N TYR A 177 3.70 -31.85 9.35
CA TYR A 177 2.42 -31.69 10.03
C TYR A 177 2.35 -30.33 10.72
N GLU A 178 1.29 -29.58 10.46
CA GLU A 178 1.03 -28.30 11.11
C GLU A 178 -0.34 -28.34 11.82
N PRO A 179 -0.39 -28.11 13.14
CA PRO A 179 -1.63 -28.11 13.90
C PRO A 179 -2.58 -27.00 13.43
N ARG A 180 -3.88 -27.30 13.38
CA ARG A 180 -4.91 -26.33 12.93
C ARG A 180 -4.88 -25.01 13.69
N TYR A 181 -4.65 -25.03 15.00
CA TYR A 181 -4.62 -23.80 15.80
C TYR A 181 -3.37 -22.94 15.50
N VAL A 182 -2.25 -23.56 15.12
CA VAL A 182 -1.04 -22.85 14.67
C VAL A 182 -1.33 -22.14 13.34
N MET A 183 -1.98 -22.84 12.40
CA MET A 183 -2.42 -22.22 11.14
C MET A 183 -3.33 -21.01 11.38
N GLN A 184 -4.30 -21.15 12.29
CA GLN A 184 -5.21 -20.06 12.68
C GLN A 184 -4.47 -18.90 13.33
N ARG A 185 -3.51 -19.17 14.22
CA ARG A 185 -2.68 -18.15 14.88
C ARG A 185 -1.87 -17.37 13.84
N LYS A 186 -1.23 -18.05 12.90
CA LYS A 186 -0.47 -17.41 11.80
C LYS A 186 -1.36 -16.58 10.89
N ALA A 187 -2.56 -17.06 10.56
CA ALA A 187 -3.52 -16.30 9.76
C ALA A 187 -3.97 -15.02 10.47
N HIS A 188 -4.27 -15.08 11.77
CA HIS A 188 -4.67 -13.92 12.56
C HIS A 188 -3.52 -12.90 12.72
N SER A 189 -2.31 -13.40 12.97
CA SER A 189 -1.08 -12.60 12.98
C SER A 189 -0.90 -11.83 11.67
N TYR A 190 -0.95 -12.54 10.54
CA TYR A 190 -0.86 -11.92 9.22
C TYR A 190 -1.94 -10.87 8.98
N GLU A 191 -3.19 -11.15 9.35
CA GLU A 191 -4.29 -10.20 9.23
C GLU A 191 -4.04 -8.94 10.10
N HIS A 192 -3.54 -9.12 11.32
CA HIS A 192 -3.20 -8.02 12.21
C HIS A 192 -2.06 -7.15 11.63
N THR A 193 -0.98 -7.77 11.12
CA THR A 193 0.11 -7.06 10.44
C THR A 193 -0.39 -6.29 9.23
N VAL A 194 -1.24 -6.90 8.39
CA VAL A 194 -1.83 -6.23 7.22
C VAL A 194 -2.67 -5.02 7.64
N ARG A 195 -3.52 -5.15 8.67
CA ARG A 195 -4.31 -4.05 9.21
C ARG A 195 -3.42 -2.92 9.73
N ARG A 196 -2.38 -3.25 10.51
CA ARG A 196 -1.41 -2.28 11.05
C ARG A 196 -0.67 -1.54 9.94
N LEU A 197 -0.16 -2.26 8.93
CA LEU A 197 0.54 -1.67 7.79
C LEU A 197 -0.40 -0.81 6.92
N THR A 198 -1.67 -1.21 6.80
CA THR A 198 -2.69 -0.43 6.09
C THR A 198 -2.97 0.88 6.84
N GLN A 199 -3.12 0.82 8.16
CA GLN A 199 -3.27 2.03 8.98
C GLN A 199 -2.04 2.95 8.84
N GLN A 200 -0.82 2.41 8.95
CA GLN A 200 0.40 3.20 8.77
C GLN A 200 0.51 3.82 7.37
N ARG A 201 0.12 3.07 6.33
CA ARG A 201 0.02 3.59 4.96
C ARG A 201 -0.98 4.73 4.88
N ASP A 202 -2.16 4.58 5.47
CA ASP A 202 -3.23 5.59 5.40
C ASP A 202 -2.84 6.85 6.19
N GLU A 203 -2.17 6.71 7.33
CA GLU A 203 -1.55 7.80 8.09
C GLU A 203 -0.47 8.51 7.26
N ALA A 204 0.40 7.76 6.58
CA ALA A 204 1.42 8.31 5.70
C ALA A 204 0.81 9.03 4.49
N LEU A 205 -0.24 8.47 3.88
CA LEU A 205 -0.98 9.11 2.79
C LEU A 205 -1.65 10.41 3.25
N ALA A 206 -2.24 10.43 4.45
CA ALA A 206 -2.80 11.63 5.04
C ALA A 206 -1.71 12.69 5.31
N ALA A 207 -0.54 12.29 5.80
CA ALA A 207 0.60 13.18 5.99
C ALA A 207 1.11 13.75 4.65
N VAL A 208 1.21 12.92 3.61
CA VAL A 208 1.57 13.35 2.25
C VAL A 208 0.52 14.31 1.69
N ALA A 209 -0.77 14.05 1.89
CA ALA A 209 -1.84 14.96 1.49
C ALA A 209 -1.77 16.31 2.22
N ALA A 210 -1.46 16.31 3.52
CA ALA A 210 -1.25 17.52 4.29
C ALA A 210 -0.04 18.32 3.78
N LEU A 211 1.10 17.64 3.51
CA LEU A 211 2.27 18.26 2.91
C LEU A 211 1.98 18.83 1.51
N HIS A 212 1.21 18.13 0.68
CA HIS A 212 0.76 18.64 -0.62
C HIS A 212 -0.15 19.86 -0.47
N ALA A 213 -1.05 19.87 0.52
CA ALA A 213 -1.89 21.03 0.78
C ALA A 213 -1.09 22.24 1.26
N ASP A 214 -0.09 22.02 2.11
CA ASP A 214 0.82 23.07 2.56
C ASP A 214 1.74 23.57 1.44
N LEU A 215 2.21 22.67 0.57
CA LEU A 215 2.92 23.03 -0.65
C LEU A 215 2.03 23.85 -1.59
N SER A 216 0.76 23.48 -1.75
CA SER A 216 -0.21 24.24 -2.54
C SER A 216 -0.49 25.63 -1.96
N LYS A 217 -0.57 25.78 -0.62
CA LYS A 217 -0.65 27.09 0.04
C LYS A 217 0.63 27.90 -0.18
N SER A 218 1.79 27.25 -0.17
CA SER A 218 3.07 27.88 -0.46
C SER A 218 3.18 28.30 -1.93
N ASP A 219 2.63 27.52 -2.87
CA ASP A 219 2.49 27.85 -4.28
C ASP A 219 1.50 29.00 -4.50
N GLN A 220 0.42 29.07 -3.71
CA GLN A 220 -0.50 30.21 -3.69
C GLN A 220 0.18 31.47 -3.14
N ALA A 221 1.03 31.36 -2.11
CA ALA A 221 1.85 32.46 -1.61
C ALA A 221 2.90 32.92 -2.64
N ILE A 222 3.51 31.99 -3.40
CA ILE A 222 4.39 32.28 -4.53
C ILE A 222 3.62 32.90 -5.70
N ALA A 223 2.36 32.50 -5.94
CA ALA A 223 1.48 33.09 -6.93
C ALA A 223 1.01 34.52 -6.53
N GLU A 224 0.81 34.79 -5.24
CA GLU A 224 0.57 36.15 -4.73
C GLU A 224 1.81 37.03 -4.81
N GLN A 225 3.01 36.47 -4.67
CA GLN A 225 4.28 37.16 -4.92
C GLN A 225 4.56 37.35 -6.42
N SER A 226 3.97 36.51 -7.28
CA SER A 226 3.95 36.65 -8.74
C SER A 226 2.98 37.74 -9.25
N ARG A 227 2.30 38.48 -8.33
CA ARG A 227 1.77 39.84 -8.61
C ARG A 227 2.88 40.90 -8.78
N SER A 228 4.16 40.52 -8.86
CA SER A 228 5.21 41.29 -9.55
C SER A 228 4.96 41.31 -11.07
N GLY A 229 3.86 41.94 -11.49
CA GLY A 229 3.43 42.11 -12.88
C GLY A 229 4.41 42.86 -13.81
N ALA A 230 5.55 43.33 -13.30
CA ALA A 230 6.58 43.99 -14.10
C ALA A 230 7.26 43.03 -15.11
N ARG A 231 7.50 41.77 -14.74
CA ARG A 231 8.12 40.77 -15.63
C ARG A 231 7.16 40.28 -16.71
N ILE A 232 5.86 40.18 -16.39
CA ILE A 232 4.80 39.82 -17.33
C ILE A 232 4.60 40.94 -18.37
N ALA A 233 4.66 42.20 -17.96
CA ALA A 233 4.64 43.34 -18.89
C ALA A 233 5.84 43.33 -19.85
N GLU A 234 7.03 42.96 -19.35
CA GLU A 234 8.25 42.84 -20.16
C GLU A 234 8.18 41.68 -21.17
N LEU A 235 7.62 40.53 -20.76
CA LEU A 235 7.37 39.39 -21.65
C LEU A 235 6.29 39.69 -22.69
N ASN A 236 5.23 40.41 -22.35
CA ASN A 236 4.20 40.82 -23.30
C ASN A 236 4.76 41.80 -24.36
N ALA A 237 5.60 42.74 -23.95
CA ALA A 237 6.29 43.63 -24.89
C ALA A 237 7.25 42.86 -25.82
N LEU A 238 7.90 41.80 -25.32
CA LEU A 238 8.72 40.90 -26.14
C LEU A 238 7.84 40.10 -27.12
N ILE A 239 6.69 39.59 -26.66
CA ILE A 239 5.72 38.86 -27.49
C ILE A 239 5.24 39.72 -28.65
N GLU A 240 4.80 40.96 -28.41
CA GLU A 240 4.38 41.90 -29.46
C GLU A 240 5.51 42.13 -30.49
N ARG A 241 6.75 42.24 -30.02
CA ARG A 241 7.92 42.43 -30.89
C ARG A 241 8.21 41.20 -31.75
N THR A 242 8.05 40.00 -31.19
CA THR A 242 8.16 38.75 -31.95
C THR A 242 6.97 38.50 -32.88
N GLU A 243 5.76 38.94 -32.53
CA GLU A 243 4.59 38.86 -33.41
C GLU A 243 4.73 39.77 -34.62
N ALA A 244 5.32 40.95 -34.46
CA ALA A 244 5.69 41.82 -35.58
C ALA A 244 6.71 41.14 -36.51
N LEU A 245 7.79 40.57 -35.95
CA LEU A 245 8.79 39.79 -36.71
C LEU A 245 8.18 38.57 -37.41
N LEU A 246 7.24 37.87 -36.77
CA LEU A 246 6.49 36.78 -37.37
C LEU A 246 5.52 37.26 -38.45
N GLY A 247 4.95 38.46 -38.32
CA GLY A 247 4.16 39.12 -39.36
C GLY A 247 4.98 39.37 -40.61
N ASP A 248 6.18 39.92 -40.45
CA ASP A 248 7.14 40.14 -41.54
C ASP A 248 7.57 38.81 -42.17
N THR A 249 7.90 37.81 -41.34
CA THR A 249 8.28 36.47 -41.81
C THR A 249 7.11 35.74 -42.49
N ARG A 250 5.86 35.98 -42.08
CA ARG A 250 4.65 35.44 -42.71
C ARG A 250 4.38 36.13 -44.04
N ALA A 251 4.61 37.44 -44.14
CA ALA A 251 4.53 38.16 -45.41
C ALA A 251 5.59 37.67 -46.40
N GLU A 252 6.81 37.43 -45.92
CA GLU A 252 7.89 36.84 -46.71
C GLU A 252 7.56 35.39 -47.11
N ASN A 253 7.06 34.56 -46.20
CA ASN A 253 6.58 33.21 -46.50
C ASN A 253 5.39 33.23 -47.47
N HIS A 254 4.48 34.18 -47.37
CA HIS A 254 3.37 34.33 -48.31
C HIS A 254 3.88 34.68 -49.71
N ALA A 255 4.87 35.58 -49.82
CA ALA A 255 5.53 35.88 -51.08
C ALA A 255 6.28 34.65 -51.65
N LEU A 256 6.94 33.86 -50.80
CA LEU A 256 7.58 32.60 -51.19
C LEU A 256 6.55 31.55 -51.62
N ARG A 257 5.41 31.42 -50.93
CA ARG A 257 4.30 30.52 -51.30
C ARG A 257 3.67 30.92 -52.62
N LEU A 258 3.51 32.21 -52.91
CA LEU A 258 3.06 32.66 -54.23
C LEU A 258 4.05 32.25 -55.32
N ARG A 259 5.36 32.39 -55.08
CA ARG A 259 6.39 31.88 -56.01
C ARG A 259 6.37 30.36 -56.12
N GLU A 260 6.07 29.63 -55.05
CA GLU A 260 5.89 28.18 -55.09
C GLU A 260 4.63 27.80 -55.87
N VAL A 261 3.52 28.51 -55.72
CA VAL A 261 2.30 28.28 -56.51
C VAL A 261 2.59 28.52 -57.99
N GLU A 262 3.33 29.58 -58.35
CA GLU A 262 3.80 29.79 -59.73
C GLU A 262 4.69 28.62 -60.20
N ARG A 263 5.60 28.11 -59.34
CA ARG A 263 6.38 26.90 -59.65
C ARG A 263 5.52 25.65 -59.78
N PHE A 264 4.48 25.47 -58.96
CA PHE A 264 3.58 24.32 -59.02
C PHE A 264 2.72 24.37 -60.26
N GLN A 265 2.21 25.54 -60.66
CA GLN A 265 1.56 25.73 -61.96
C GLN A 265 2.52 25.35 -63.10
N ARG A 266 3.80 25.73 -63.00
CA ARG A 266 4.82 25.33 -63.96
C ARG A 266 5.10 23.82 -63.95
N ILE A 267 5.08 23.19 -62.77
CA ILE A 267 5.25 21.73 -62.62
C ILE A 267 4.02 20.98 -63.16
N ASP A 268 2.80 21.49 -62.98
CA ASP A 268 1.58 20.92 -63.55
C ASP A 268 1.56 21.04 -65.08
N GLU A 269 2.00 22.18 -65.63
CA GLU A 269 2.24 22.34 -67.07
C GLU A 269 3.23 21.28 -67.58
N LEU A 270 4.34 21.07 -66.87
CA LEU A 270 5.33 20.03 -67.20
C LEU A 270 4.78 18.61 -66.97
N GLY A 271 3.91 18.41 -65.98
CA GLY A 271 3.25 17.15 -65.67
C GLY A 271 2.23 16.75 -66.75
N ALA A 272 1.48 17.71 -67.27
CA ALA A 272 0.61 17.51 -68.43
C ALA A 272 1.43 17.12 -69.68
N GLN A 273 2.59 17.75 -69.87
CA GLN A 273 3.53 17.38 -70.94
C GLN A 273 4.11 15.97 -70.76
N LEU A 274 4.45 15.57 -69.53
CA LEU A 274 4.94 14.22 -69.21
C LEU A 274 3.85 13.15 -69.35
N LEU A 275 2.59 13.44 -69.00
CA LEU A 275 1.46 12.53 -69.22
C LEU A 275 1.21 12.32 -70.72
N SER A 276 1.30 13.38 -71.53
CA SER A 276 1.30 13.26 -72.99
C SER A 276 2.43 12.34 -73.46
N SER A 277 3.66 12.60 -73.01
CA SER A 277 4.84 11.81 -73.40
C SER A 277 4.77 10.35 -72.93
N ARG A 278 4.17 10.08 -71.75
CA ARG A 278 3.91 8.72 -71.27
C ARG A 278 2.88 7.99 -72.12
N ASN A 279 1.82 8.66 -72.55
CA ASN A 279 0.86 8.09 -73.48
C ASN A 279 1.51 7.78 -74.84
N ASP A 280 2.42 8.63 -75.31
CA ASP A 280 3.24 8.37 -76.49
C ASP A 280 4.19 7.18 -76.28
N SER A 281 4.82 7.05 -75.10
CA SER A 281 5.62 5.87 -74.74
C SER A 281 4.80 4.58 -74.66
N LEU A 282 3.56 4.63 -74.18
CA LEU A 282 2.66 3.48 -74.19
C LEU A 282 2.28 3.07 -75.61
N ARG A 283 2.04 4.06 -76.51
CA ARG A 283 1.88 3.79 -77.95
C ARG A 283 3.13 3.13 -78.54
N HIS A 284 4.32 3.61 -78.22
CA HIS A 284 5.58 3.01 -78.66
C HIS A 284 5.83 1.62 -78.06
N GLN A 285 5.35 1.33 -76.85
CA GLN A 285 5.39 -0.01 -76.28
C GLN A 285 4.46 -0.98 -77.03
N GLU A 286 3.28 -0.52 -77.45
CA GLU A 286 2.40 -1.31 -78.30
C GLU A 286 3.04 -1.55 -79.69
N GLU A 287 3.72 -0.54 -80.26
CA GLU A 287 4.51 -0.68 -81.49
C GLU A 287 5.68 -1.68 -81.32
N ALA A 288 6.38 -1.65 -80.17
CA ALA A 288 7.43 -2.61 -79.84
C ALA A 288 6.88 -4.04 -79.70
N ARG A 289 5.65 -4.19 -79.20
CA ARG A 289 4.94 -5.48 -79.13
C ARG A 289 4.64 -6.02 -80.53
N VAL A 290 4.22 -5.15 -81.46
CA VAL A 290 4.04 -5.50 -82.88
C VAL A 290 5.38 -5.88 -83.51
N LEU A 291 6.45 -5.12 -83.28
CA LEU A 291 7.80 -5.39 -83.81
C LEU A 291 8.41 -6.70 -83.29
N SER A 292 8.16 -7.06 -82.02
CA SER A 292 8.55 -8.36 -81.48
C SER A 292 7.93 -9.51 -82.26
N HIS A 293 6.68 -9.37 -82.69
CA HIS A 293 6.01 -10.36 -83.53
C HIS A 293 6.61 -10.42 -84.94
N THR A 294 7.09 -9.28 -85.46
CA THR A 294 7.80 -9.21 -86.74
C THR A 294 9.19 -9.84 -86.69
N ALA A 295 9.91 -9.82 -85.57
CA ALA A 295 11.26 -10.41 -85.49
C ALA A 295 11.25 -11.94 -85.34
N GLU A 296 10.18 -12.51 -84.78
CA GLU A 296 9.91 -13.94 -84.91
C GLU A 296 9.82 -14.38 -86.38
N ARG A 297 9.45 -13.47 -87.29
CA ARG A 297 9.50 -13.69 -88.74
C ARG A 297 10.93 -13.70 -89.29
N PHE A 298 11.81 -12.82 -88.84
CA PHE A 298 13.24 -12.85 -89.24
C PHE A 298 13.94 -14.13 -88.78
N ARG A 299 13.50 -14.72 -87.66
CA ARG A 299 13.92 -16.06 -87.22
C ARG A 299 13.59 -17.15 -88.26
N SER A 300 12.59 -16.93 -89.12
CA SER A 300 12.28 -17.81 -90.26
C SER A 300 13.22 -17.60 -91.46
N GLU A 301 13.75 -16.39 -91.66
CA GLU A 301 14.73 -16.11 -92.72
C GLU A 301 16.12 -16.70 -92.41
N ALA A 302 16.43 -16.88 -91.11
CA ALA A 302 17.54 -17.68 -90.62
C ALA A 302 17.55 -19.14 -91.14
N GLN A 303 16.45 -19.65 -91.71
CA GLN A 303 16.44 -20.96 -92.36
C GLN A 303 16.77 -20.91 -93.85
N GLY A 304 16.53 -19.79 -94.54
CA GLY A 304 16.75 -19.67 -95.99
C GLY A 304 18.22 -19.47 -96.41
N ALA A 305 19.00 -18.76 -95.60
CA ALA A 305 20.42 -18.52 -95.90
C ALA A 305 21.29 -19.77 -95.71
N SER A 306 20.91 -20.68 -94.81
CA SER A 306 21.58 -21.97 -94.59
C SER A 306 21.57 -22.86 -95.84
N THR A 307 20.63 -22.66 -96.75
CA THR A 307 20.54 -23.38 -98.04
C THR A 307 21.47 -22.82 -99.11
N ALA A 308 21.83 -21.53 -99.05
CA ALA A 308 22.75 -20.91 -100.02
C ALA A 308 24.22 -21.26 -99.77
N LEU A 309 24.60 -21.52 -98.51
CA LEU A 309 25.95 -21.93 -98.12
C LEU A 309 26.32 -23.33 -98.67
N LEU A 310 25.32 -24.18 -98.89
CA LEU A 310 25.50 -25.55 -99.38
C LEU A 310 25.82 -25.60 -100.89
N GLN A 311 25.53 -24.54 -101.65
CA GLN A 311 25.76 -24.50 -103.11
C GLN A 311 27.18 -24.02 -103.48
N ALA A 312 27.78 -23.10 -102.72
CA ALA A 312 29.07 -22.51 -103.09
C ALA A 312 30.28 -23.41 -102.75
N GLN A 313 30.19 -24.25 -101.72
CA GLN A 313 31.32 -25.11 -101.32
C GLN A 313 31.59 -26.25 -102.31
N THR A 314 30.62 -26.53 -103.18
CA THR A 314 30.72 -27.45 -104.33
C THR A 314 31.68 -26.95 -105.42
N GLU A 315 31.92 -25.63 -105.53
CA GLU A 315 32.75 -25.02 -106.59
C GLU A 315 34.25 -24.94 -106.26
N MET A 316 34.64 -25.05 -104.97
CA MET A 316 36.06 -25.09 -104.55
C MET A 316 36.74 -26.44 -104.84
N THR A 317 35.99 -27.42 -105.37
CA THR A 317 36.45 -28.79 -105.59
C THR A 317 37.00 -29.05 -107.00
N SER A 318 37.04 -28.08 -107.93
CA SER A 318 37.45 -28.34 -109.33
C SER A 318 38.62 -27.50 -109.88
N LEU A 319 39.43 -26.86 -109.02
CA LEU A 319 40.73 -26.28 -109.41
C LEU A 319 41.89 -27.23 -109.09
N ALA A 320 41.69 -28.53 -109.37
CA ALA A 320 42.60 -29.63 -109.06
C ALA A 320 43.14 -30.39 -110.29
N GLU A 321 42.91 -29.93 -111.52
CA GLU A 321 43.30 -30.75 -112.70
C GLU A 321 44.02 -29.97 -113.80
N SER A 322 45.09 -29.25 -113.46
CA SER A 322 46.13 -29.03 -114.48
C SER A 322 47.52 -28.81 -113.90
N VAL A 323 48.40 -29.74 -114.27
CA VAL A 323 49.87 -29.61 -114.36
C VAL A 323 50.62 -29.91 -113.06
N GLU A 324 51.11 -31.13 -112.76
CA GLU A 324 51.29 -32.40 -113.48
C GLU A 324 51.79 -32.30 -114.94
N HIS A 325 52.95 -31.67 -115.15
CA HIS A 325 53.86 -32.18 -116.16
C HIS A 325 55.30 -31.91 -115.75
N HIS A 326 55.85 -32.93 -115.11
CA HIS A 326 57.26 -33.21 -114.92
C HIS A 326 57.93 -32.64 -113.66
N ARG A 327 58.73 -33.42 -112.94
CA ARG A 327 59.12 -34.83 -113.02
C ARG A 327 60.25 -34.93 -112.01
N ASN A 328 60.08 -35.76 -111.00
CA ASN A 328 61.13 -36.49 -110.30
C ASN A 328 62.54 -35.91 -110.34
N LYS A 329 62.90 -35.21 -109.27
CA LYS A 329 64.17 -35.44 -108.58
C LYS A 329 63.95 -35.07 -107.10
N VAL A 330 63.38 -36.01 -106.36
CA VAL A 330 64.15 -36.83 -105.41
C VAL A 330 64.63 -35.97 -104.23
N GLN A 331 64.00 -36.27 -103.08
CA GLN A 331 64.64 -36.30 -101.76
C GLN A 331 65.04 -34.94 -101.18
N GLY A 332 64.16 -34.43 -100.33
CA GLY A 332 64.43 -33.32 -99.43
C GLY A 332 63.43 -33.30 -98.29
N LEU A 333 63.51 -34.32 -97.42
CA LEU A 333 62.82 -34.42 -96.14
C LEU A 333 63.13 -33.21 -95.24
N THR A 334 62.46 -32.09 -95.49
CA THR A 334 62.58 -30.88 -94.65
C THR A 334 61.24 -30.20 -94.41
N GLU A 335 60.24 -30.35 -95.30
CA GLU A 335 58.93 -29.70 -95.12
C GLU A 335 57.98 -30.43 -94.15
N HIS A 336 58.10 -31.76 -94.00
CA HIS A 336 57.26 -32.49 -93.03
C HIS A 336 57.62 -32.23 -91.56
N VAL A 337 58.86 -31.81 -91.27
CA VAL A 337 59.26 -31.42 -89.90
C VAL A 337 58.75 -30.02 -89.56
N SER A 338 58.66 -29.09 -90.53
CA SER A 338 58.02 -27.78 -90.32
C SER A 338 56.54 -27.94 -89.99
N VAL A 339 55.82 -28.73 -90.79
CA VAL A 339 54.37 -28.97 -90.59
C VAL A 339 54.06 -29.64 -89.24
N LEU A 340 54.94 -30.51 -88.74
CA LEU A 340 54.79 -31.13 -87.41
C LEU A 340 55.19 -30.18 -86.27
N THR A 341 56.17 -29.29 -86.49
CA THR A 341 56.57 -28.29 -85.49
C THR A 341 55.51 -27.20 -85.36
N ASP A 342 54.91 -26.75 -86.47
CA ASP A 342 53.83 -25.78 -86.48
C ASP A 342 52.55 -26.36 -85.84
N ARG A 343 52.27 -27.66 -86.05
CA ARG A 343 51.17 -28.36 -85.36
C ARG A 343 51.43 -28.54 -83.87
N LEU A 344 52.67 -28.76 -83.44
CA LEU A 344 53.05 -28.83 -82.03
C LEU A 344 52.90 -27.47 -81.34
N HIS A 345 53.30 -26.38 -82.00
CA HIS A 345 53.11 -25.01 -81.51
C HIS A 345 51.62 -24.65 -81.41
N ALA A 346 50.81 -24.96 -82.43
CA ALA A 346 49.37 -24.73 -82.38
C ALA A 346 48.68 -25.55 -81.27
N ALA A 347 49.13 -26.79 -81.02
CA ALA A 347 48.64 -27.59 -79.90
C ALA A 347 49.07 -27.02 -78.54
N GLN A 348 50.29 -26.49 -78.41
CA GLN A 348 50.78 -25.81 -77.21
C GLN A 348 50.03 -24.51 -76.91
N GLU A 349 49.71 -23.70 -77.93
CA GLU A 349 48.86 -22.51 -77.77
C GLU A 349 47.43 -22.88 -77.31
N THR A 350 46.87 -23.96 -77.86
CA THR A 350 45.53 -24.44 -77.46
C THR A 350 45.53 -24.94 -76.00
N ILE A 351 46.62 -25.58 -75.56
CA ILE A 351 46.80 -26.00 -74.16
C ILE A 351 46.95 -24.80 -73.24
N GLN A 352 47.71 -23.75 -73.62
CA GLN A 352 47.83 -22.53 -72.82
C GLN A 352 46.50 -21.77 -72.68
N VAL A 353 45.70 -21.69 -73.74
CA VAL A 353 44.35 -21.09 -73.67
C VAL A 353 43.42 -21.92 -72.77
N SER A 354 43.53 -23.25 -72.82
CA SER A 354 42.81 -24.17 -71.92
C SER A 354 43.24 -23.99 -70.45
N GLU A 355 44.53 -23.84 -70.17
CA GLU A 355 45.05 -23.59 -68.80
C GLU A 355 44.59 -22.23 -68.26
N ALA A 356 44.62 -21.17 -69.07
CA ALA A 356 44.10 -19.85 -68.70
C ALA A 356 42.60 -19.89 -68.37
N SER A 357 41.80 -20.64 -69.16
CA SER A 357 40.38 -20.86 -68.87
C SER A 357 40.14 -21.66 -67.59
N ALA A 358 41.00 -22.66 -67.32
CA ALA A 358 40.95 -23.43 -66.08
C ALA A 358 41.28 -22.58 -64.83
N ASP A 359 42.26 -21.69 -64.92
CA ASP A 359 42.60 -20.78 -63.82
C ASP A 359 41.55 -19.70 -63.58
N GLN A 360 40.91 -19.19 -64.64
CA GLN A 360 39.75 -18.31 -64.53
C GLN A 360 38.59 -19.04 -63.82
N THR A 361 38.37 -20.31 -64.15
CA THR A 361 37.33 -21.15 -63.52
C THR A 361 37.64 -21.42 -62.04
N ARG A 362 38.91 -21.69 -61.68
CA ARG A 362 39.34 -21.85 -60.28
C ARG A 362 39.15 -20.57 -59.46
N THR A 363 39.45 -19.41 -60.04
CA THR A 363 39.27 -18.11 -59.40
C THR A 363 37.79 -17.82 -59.15
N LEU A 364 36.93 -18.13 -60.12
CA LEU A 364 35.48 -18.02 -59.97
C LEU A 364 34.95 -18.97 -58.87
N LEU A 365 35.44 -20.21 -58.84
CA LEU A 365 35.07 -21.20 -57.82
C LEU A 365 35.47 -20.76 -56.40
N ALA A 366 36.66 -20.18 -56.23
CA ALA A 366 37.11 -19.62 -54.96
C ALA A 366 36.19 -18.47 -54.50
N THR A 367 35.82 -17.58 -55.43
CA THR A 367 34.90 -16.46 -55.16
C THR A 367 33.50 -16.94 -54.77
N LEU A 368 32.97 -17.95 -55.47
CA LEU A 368 31.67 -18.55 -55.16
C LEU A 368 31.69 -19.29 -53.81
N THR A 369 32.80 -19.93 -53.46
CA THR A 369 32.97 -20.61 -52.16
C THR A 369 32.93 -19.58 -51.03
N GLN A 370 33.68 -18.48 -51.16
CA GLN A 370 33.66 -17.38 -50.19
C GLN A 370 32.27 -16.76 -50.04
N ARG A 371 31.53 -16.58 -51.14
CA ARG A 371 30.16 -16.06 -51.13
C ARG A 371 29.20 -17.02 -50.42
N ASN A 372 29.34 -18.33 -50.62
CA ASN A 372 28.53 -19.35 -49.93
C ASN A 372 28.83 -19.39 -48.43
N GLN A 373 30.09 -19.23 -48.02
CA GLN A 373 30.44 -19.09 -46.60
C GLN A 373 29.72 -17.88 -45.97
N TYR A 374 29.81 -16.71 -46.62
CA TYR A 374 29.14 -15.50 -46.14
C TYR A 374 27.62 -15.66 -46.02
N LEU A 375 26.97 -16.31 -46.99
CA LEU A 375 25.53 -16.59 -46.93
C LEU A 375 25.15 -17.56 -45.80
N THR A 376 26.03 -18.52 -45.49
CA THR A 376 25.84 -19.46 -44.38
C THR A 376 25.90 -18.74 -43.04
N ASP A 377 26.89 -17.87 -42.85
CA ASP A 377 27.03 -17.05 -41.64
C ASP A 377 25.82 -16.11 -41.45
N LEU A 378 25.33 -15.53 -42.55
CA LEU A 378 24.15 -14.66 -42.52
C LEU A 378 22.89 -15.44 -42.12
N ALA A 379 22.74 -16.68 -42.61
CA ALA A 379 21.64 -17.56 -42.24
C ALA A 379 21.69 -18.00 -40.77
N GLU A 380 22.87 -18.23 -40.21
CA GLU A 380 23.02 -18.49 -38.76
C GLU A 380 22.65 -17.27 -37.92
N ASN A 381 23.07 -16.07 -38.33
CA ASN A 381 22.69 -14.84 -37.63
C ASN A 381 21.18 -14.59 -37.70
N ALA A 382 20.54 -14.86 -38.84
CA ALA A 382 19.08 -14.77 -38.96
C ALA A 382 18.36 -15.73 -38.00
N LYS A 383 18.87 -16.95 -37.80
CA LYS A 383 18.32 -17.90 -36.81
C LYS A 383 18.45 -17.39 -35.37
N LYS A 384 19.57 -16.76 -35.03
CA LYS A 384 19.76 -16.15 -33.69
C LYS A 384 18.76 -15.03 -33.44
N VAL A 385 18.62 -14.10 -34.39
CA VAL A 385 17.63 -13.00 -34.30
C VAL A 385 16.20 -13.55 -34.20
N GLN A 386 15.88 -14.62 -34.91
CA GLN A 386 14.58 -15.27 -34.82
C GLN A 386 14.33 -15.88 -33.42
N ALA A 387 15.35 -16.48 -32.79
CA ALA A 387 15.24 -17.01 -31.43
C ALA A 387 15.04 -15.89 -30.39
N ASP A 388 15.79 -14.79 -30.51
CA ASP A 388 15.64 -13.62 -29.64
C ASP A 388 14.24 -13.01 -29.74
N LEU A 389 13.66 -12.99 -30.95
CA LEU A 389 12.32 -12.45 -31.19
C LEU A 389 11.22 -13.34 -30.58
N VAL A 390 11.40 -14.66 -30.57
CA VAL A 390 10.48 -15.59 -29.87
C VAL A 390 10.56 -15.38 -28.36
N PHE A 391 11.77 -15.21 -27.81
CA PHE A 391 11.96 -14.96 -26.38
C PHE A 391 11.32 -13.64 -25.95
N ALA A 392 11.58 -12.55 -26.69
CA ALA A 392 10.97 -11.24 -26.41
C ALA A 392 9.43 -11.28 -26.47
N ARG A 393 8.86 -12.11 -27.36
CA ARG A 393 7.42 -12.30 -27.46
C ARG A 393 6.85 -13.05 -26.24
N ALA A 394 7.56 -14.07 -25.75
CA ALA A 394 7.18 -14.79 -24.54
C ALA A 394 7.25 -13.89 -23.29
N GLU A 395 8.27 -13.04 -23.17
CA GLU A 395 8.36 -12.03 -22.10
C GLU A 395 7.19 -11.05 -22.14
N LEU A 396 6.81 -10.59 -23.34
CA LEU A 396 5.66 -9.69 -23.51
C LEU A 396 4.34 -10.36 -23.11
N GLU A 397 4.15 -11.63 -23.47
CA GLU A 397 2.97 -12.41 -23.06
C GLU A 397 2.92 -12.62 -21.55
N ALA A 398 4.05 -12.93 -20.90
CA ALA A 398 4.15 -13.05 -19.45
C ALA A 398 3.84 -11.72 -18.75
N SER A 399 4.39 -10.60 -19.24
CA SER A 399 4.14 -9.26 -18.72
C SER A 399 2.65 -8.87 -18.84
N ASN A 400 2.02 -9.17 -19.98
CA ASN A 400 0.59 -8.96 -20.18
C ASN A 400 -0.27 -9.81 -19.24
N GLY A 401 0.13 -11.07 -18.98
CA GLY A 401 -0.53 -11.94 -18.00
C GLY A 401 -0.45 -11.38 -16.58
N LEU A 402 0.72 -10.88 -16.19
CA LEU A 402 0.92 -10.24 -14.88
C LEU A 402 0.06 -8.97 -14.74
N ALA A 403 0.01 -8.14 -15.78
CA ALA A 403 -0.85 -6.95 -15.79
C ALA A 403 -2.35 -7.30 -15.69
N ALA A 404 -2.80 -8.37 -16.35
CA ALA A 404 -4.17 -8.87 -16.23
C ALA A 404 -4.48 -9.38 -14.81
N TRP A 405 -3.54 -10.09 -14.19
CA TRP A 405 -3.66 -10.54 -12.81
C TRP A 405 -3.76 -9.37 -11.81
N HIS A 406 -2.93 -8.33 -11.97
CA HIS A 406 -3.00 -7.13 -11.14
C HIS A 406 -4.35 -6.42 -11.25
N ARG A 407 -4.89 -6.27 -12.47
CA ARG A 407 -6.23 -5.68 -12.67
C ARG A 407 -7.34 -6.48 -11.97
N SER A 408 -7.32 -7.81 -12.08
CA SER A 408 -8.31 -8.67 -11.41
C SER A 408 -8.22 -8.57 -9.89
N ARG A 409 -6.99 -8.47 -9.34
CA ARG A 409 -6.77 -8.28 -7.91
C ARG A 409 -7.25 -6.91 -7.43
N GLU A 410 -7.05 -5.87 -8.22
CA GLU A 410 -7.52 -4.52 -7.93
C GLU A 410 -9.06 -4.43 -7.92
N GLU A 411 -9.74 -5.12 -8.86
CA GLU A 411 -11.20 -5.24 -8.86
C GLU A 411 -11.74 -5.96 -7.61
N LEU A 412 -11.09 -7.06 -7.18
CA LEU A 412 -11.46 -7.77 -5.95
C LEU A 412 -11.35 -6.89 -4.72
N LEU A 413 -10.23 -6.17 -4.57
CA LEU A 413 -10.00 -5.25 -3.46
C LEU A 413 -11.01 -4.08 -3.48
N THR A 414 -11.36 -3.59 -4.67
CA THR A 414 -12.37 -2.53 -4.82
C THR A 414 -13.75 -3.00 -4.35
N ASN A 415 -14.14 -4.23 -4.73
CA ASN A 415 -15.40 -4.83 -4.30
C ASN A 415 -15.45 -5.07 -2.77
N GLU A 416 -14.34 -5.53 -2.19
CA GLU A 416 -14.25 -5.76 -0.75
C GLU A 416 -14.29 -4.45 0.05
N ASN A 417 -13.62 -3.40 -0.43
CA ASN A 417 -13.71 -2.07 0.15
C ASN A 417 -15.13 -1.48 0.08
N ALA A 418 -15.85 -1.70 -1.02
CA ALA A 418 -17.25 -1.29 -1.14
C ALA A 418 -18.14 -2.02 -0.11
N ARG A 419 -17.92 -3.32 0.09
CA ARG A 419 -18.64 -4.12 1.10
C ARG A 419 -18.36 -3.63 2.52
N LEU A 420 -17.09 -3.43 2.87
CA LEU A 420 -16.70 -2.94 4.19
C LEU A 420 -17.25 -1.53 4.46
N SER A 421 -17.24 -0.65 3.45
CA SER A 421 -17.82 0.69 3.57
C SER A 421 -19.32 0.65 3.86
N ALA A 422 -20.05 -0.27 3.24
CA ALA A 422 -21.48 -0.47 3.52
C ALA A 422 -21.73 -1.00 4.95
N GLU A 423 -20.88 -1.90 5.44
CA GLU A 423 -20.96 -2.43 6.82
C GLU A 423 -20.70 -1.33 7.86
N VAL A 424 -19.68 -0.48 7.63
CA VAL A 424 -19.38 0.68 8.48
C VAL A 424 -20.55 1.66 8.50
N ALA A 425 -21.18 1.94 7.36
CA ALA A 425 -22.36 2.81 7.30
C ALA A 425 -23.55 2.23 8.10
N ARG A 426 -23.75 0.90 8.06
CA ARG A 426 -24.78 0.22 8.86
C ARG A 426 -24.51 0.38 10.36
N LEU A 427 -23.29 0.08 10.79
CA LEU A 427 -22.88 0.19 12.20
C LEU A 427 -22.95 1.64 12.72
N ALA A 428 -22.57 2.63 11.91
CA ALA A 428 -22.70 4.04 12.26
C ALA A 428 -24.17 4.43 12.49
N THR A 429 -25.09 3.91 11.68
CA THR A 429 -26.53 4.12 11.85
C THR A 429 -27.05 3.48 13.15
N GLU A 430 -26.57 2.27 13.46
CA GLU A 430 -26.92 1.54 14.68
C GLU A 430 -26.43 2.26 15.96
N ILE A 431 -25.17 2.71 15.98
CA ILE A 431 -24.60 3.52 17.06
C ILE A 431 -25.41 4.81 17.27
N THR A 432 -25.78 5.49 16.18
CA THR A 432 -26.57 6.73 16.25
C THR A 432 -27.95 6.48 16.86
N SER A 433 -28.57 5.34 16.54
CA SER A 433 -29.86 4.95 17.12
C SER A 433 -29.77 4.67 18.62
N ILE A 434 -28.76 3.94 19.07
CA ILE A 434 -28.51 3.64 20.49
C ILE A 434 -28.21 4.92 21.27
N ALA A 435 -27.36 5.79 20.73
CA ALA A 435 -27.04 7.07 21.35
C ALA A 435 -28.28 7.97 21.48
N SER A 436 -29.19 7.92 20.50
CA SER A 436 -30.44 8.68 20.54
C SER A 436 -31.42 8.19 21.61
N THR A 437 -31.50 6.87 21.83
CA THR A 437 -32.36 6.29 22.88
C THR A 437 -31.85 6.60 24.27
N ASP A 438 -30.55 6.47 24.50
CA ASP A 438 -29.91 6.75 25.80
C ASP A 438 -30.02 8.23 26.17
N LEU A 439 -29.82 9.12 25.19
CA LEU A 439 -29.96 10.57 25.39
C LEU A 439 -31.41 10.96 25.73
N LEU A 440 -32.39 10.29 25.14
CA LEU A 440 -33.81 10.52 25.41
C LEU A 440 -34.22 10.04 26.80
N GLU A 441 -33.66 8.91 27.27
CA GLU A 441 -33.86 8.41 28.64
C GLU A 441 -33.16 9.29 29.70
N ALA A 442 -31.93 9.73 29.43
CA ALA A 442 -31.21 10.67 30.26
C ALA A 442 -31.96 12.00 30.40
N ARG A 443 -32.55 12.51 29.31
CA ARG A 443 -33.36 13.73 29.30
C ARG A 443 -34.62 13.59 30.16
N LYS A 444 -35.36 12.49 30.04
CA LYS A 444 -36.53 12.20 30.91
C LYS A 444 -36.13 12.17 32.39
N THR A 445 -34.99 11.56 32.70
CA THR A 445 -34.48 11.47 34.07
C THR A 445 -34.08 12.84 34.63
N ALA A 446 -33.41 13.67 33.84
CA ALA A 446 -33.04 15.03 34.23
C ALA A 446 -34.27 15.94 34.43
N GLU A 447 -35.31 15.76 33.60
CA GLU A 447 -36.59 16.46 33.76
C GLU A 447 -37.31 16.07 35.06
N GLU A 448 -37.33 14.78 35.38
CA GLU A 448 -37.89 14.26 36.62
C GLU A 448 -37.14 14.83 37.83
N LEU A 449 -35.80 14.78 37.81
CA LEU A 449 -34.96 15.31 38.87
C LEU A 449 -35.16 16.82 39.07
N GLY A 450 -35.20 17.59 37.99
CA GLY A 450 -35.47 19.03 38.04
C GLY A 450 -36.84 19.35 38.67
N ARG A 451 -37.88 18.56 38.34
CA ARG A 451 -39.22 18.68 38.91
C ARG A 451 -39.23 18.37 40.41
N GLN A 452 -38.56 17.29 40.81
CA GLN A 452 -38.44 16.89 42.22
C GLN A 452 -37.67 17.92 43.07
N LEU A 453 -36.56 18.46 42.55
CA LEU A 453 -35.79 19.52 43.22
C LEU A 453 -36.62 20.79 43.42
N SER A 454 -37.36 21.20 42.39
CA SER A 454 -38.25 22.37 42.44
C SER A 454 -39.39 22.19 43.45
N ALA A 455 -40.03 21.02 43.46
CA ALA A 455 -41.09 20.68 44.41
C ALA A 455 -40.58 20.64 45.87
N ARG A 456 -39.38 20.08 46.08
CA ARG A 456 -38.74 20.04 47.40
C ARG A 456 -38.45 21.45 47.92
N ARG A 457 -37.94 22.36 47.09
CA ARG A 457 -37.66 23.77 47.46
C ARG A 457 -38.92 24.52 47.90
N ALA A 458 -40.08 24.21 47.31
CA ALA A 458 -41.36 24.83 47.66
C ALA A 458 -42.00 24.26 48.96
N SER A 459 -41.62 23.06 49.40
CA SER A 459 -42.25 22.35 50.52
C SER A 459 -42.02 22.98 51.91
N ARG A 460 -43.00 22.86 52.80
CA ARG A 460 -42.90 23.35 54.21
C ARG A 460 -41.86 22.58 55.03
N SER A 461 -41.74 21.28 54.80
CA SER A 461 -40.78 20.40 55.48
C SER A 461 -39.33 20.73 55.13
N ALA A 462 -39.03 21.05 53.86
CA ALA A 462 -37.70 21.51 53.48
C ALA A 462 -37.33 22.84 54.15
N ARG A 463 -38.25 23.81 54.19
CA ARG A 463 -38.01 25.11 54.88
C ARG A 463 -37.71 24.94 56.37
N LEU A 464 -38.42 24.01 57.03
CA LEU A 464 -38.18 23.67 58.43
C LEU A 464 -36.82 22.99 58.62
N SER A 465 -36.48 22.03 57.76
CA SER A 465 -35.17 21.35 57.76
C SER A 465 -34.01 22.34 57.60
N TYR A 466 -34.11 23.25 56.62
CA TYR A 466 -33.08 24.26 56.35
C TYR A 466 -32.96 25.33 57.45
N PHE A 467 -34.06 25.62 58.16
CA PHE A 467 -34.05 26.53 59.31
C PHE A 467 -33.38 25.92 60.54
N LEU A 468 -33.58 24.62 60.77
CA LEU A 468 -33.05 23.89 61.93
C LEU A 468 -31.60 23.39 61.73
N SER A 469 -31.16 23.18 60.49
CA SER A 469 -29.79 22.75 60.21
C SER A 469 -28.78 23.88 60.42
N SER A 470 -28.04 23.86 61.53
CA SER A 470 -26.90 24.75 61.78
C SER A 470 -25.64 24.21 61.07
N GLY A 471 -25.58 24.37 59.75
CA GLY A 471 -24.41 23.94 58.99
C GLY A 471 -24.67 23.91 57.50
N ASN A 472 -24.40 25.01 56.82
CA ASN A 472 -24.43 25.07 55.36
C ASN A 472 -23.16 24.40 54.80
N MET A 473 -23.09 23.06 54.89
CA MET A 473 -21.92 22.27 54.46
C MET A 473 -21.53 22.61 53.02
N SER A 474 -22.47 22.89 52.12
CA SER A 474 -22.19 23.25 50.72
C SER A 474 -21.39 24.54 50.57
N TRP A 475 -21.59 25.55 51.41
CA TRP A 475 -20.86 26.83 51.35
C TRP A 475 -19.34 26.67 51.63
N ARG A 476 -18.99 25.70 52.48
CA ARG A 476 -17.59 25.40 52.82
C ARG A 476 -16.86 24.64 51.71
N HIS A 477 -17.58 23.94 50.83
CA HIS A 477 -17.04 23.10 49.76
C HIS A 477 -17.19 23.71 48.36
N ILE A 478 -17.41 25.02 48.26
CA ILE A 478 -17.38 25.72 46.97
C ILE A 478 -15.95 25.64 46.42
N GLY A 479 -15.81 25.10 45.20
CA GLY A 479 -14.53 24.90 44.55
C GLY A 479 -13.78 26.23 44.29
N PRO A 480 -12.44 26.17 44.14
CA PRO A 480 -11.59 27.35 44.01
C PRO A 480 -11.92 28.21 42.78
N ALA A 481 -12.46 27.62 41.70
CA ALA A 481 -12.89 28.35 40.50
C ALA A 481 -13.99 29.39 40.77
N PHE A 482 -14.76 29.24 41.85
CA PHE A 482 -15.84 30.17 42.24
C PHE A 482 -15.45 31.08 43.42
N ALA A 483 -14.15 31.20 43.75
CA ALA A 483 -13.68 31.94 44.91
C ALA A 483 -14.09 33.42 44.89
N ASP A 484 -13.99 34.09 43.73
CA ASP A 484 -14.33 35.51 43.60
C ASP A 484 -15.84 35.75 43.72
N LEU A 485 -16.66 34.89 43.09
CA LEU A 485 -18.11 34.91 43.26
C LEU A 485 -18.51 34.70 44.72
N LYS A 486 -17.82 33.77 45.40
CA LYS A 486 -18.03 33.50 46.82
C LYS A 486 -17.69 34.70 47.68
N ALA A 487 -16.51 35.29 47.51
CA ALA A 487 -16.06 36.44 48.29
C ALA A 487 -16.97 37.66 48.07
N TYR A 488 -17.34 37.93 46.82
CA TYR A 488 -18.27 39.02 46.47
C TYR A 488 -19.66 38.78 47.08
N SER A 489 -20.21 37.59 46.87
CA SER A 489 -21.55 37.24 47.38
C SER A 489 -21.60 37.23 48.91
N GLU A 490 -20.51 36.83 49.57
CA GLU A 490 -20.37 36.91 51.02
C GLU A 490 -20.43 38.36 51.52
N LYS A 491 -19.73 39.27 50.84
CA LYS A 491 -19.65 40.68 51.23
C LYS A 491 -20.97 41.44 51.00
N PHE A 492 -21.65 41.18 49.88
CA PHE A 492 -22.77 42.03 49.44
C PHE A 492 -24.15 41.38 49.56
N PHE A 493 -24.25 40.05 49.54
CA PHE A 493 -25.54 39.35 49.47
C PHE A 493 -25.82 38.46 50.69
N ARG A 494 -24.79 37.92 51.34
CA ARG A 494 -24.94 37.02 52.50
C ARG A 494 -25.29 37.82 53.75
N ARG A 495 -26.52 37.65 54.25
CA ARG A 495 -27.06 38.45 55.37
C ARG A 495 -26.81 37.83 56.73
N SER A 496 -26.65 36.51 56.79
CA SER A 496 -26.42 35.80 58.05
C SER A 496 -25.72 34.46 57.83
N SER A 497 -25.26 33.85 58.93
CA SER A 497 -24.77 32.46 58.91
C SER A 497 -25.85 31.44 58.54
N LYS A 498 -27.14 31.82 58.58
CA LYS A 498 -28.30 30.99 58.21
C LYS A 498 -28.67 31.08 56.72
N THR A 499 -28.03 31.96 55.94
CA THR A 499 -28.24 32.04 54.49
C THR A 499 -27.77 30.74 53.83
N GLN A 500 -28.65 30.12 53.06
CA GLN A 500 -28.42 28.83 52.40
C GLN A 500 -27.87 29.04 50.98
N PHE A 501 -26.96 28.15 50.56
CA PHE A 501 -26.44 28.13 49.20
C PHE A 501 -27.10 26.97 48.46
N SER A 502 -27.87 27.30 47.43
CA SER A 502 -28.77 26.35 46.76
C SER A 502 -28.79 26.56 45.26
N LEU A 503 -29.08 25.50 44.52
CA LEU A 503 -29.36 25.61 43.11
C LEU A 503 -30.74 26.27 42.89
N GLY A 504 -30.79 27.16 41.90
CA GLY A 504 -31.95 27.90 41.43
C GLY A 504 -33.10 27.03 40.92
N GLY A 505 -34.20 27.66 40.52
CA GLY A 505 -35.26 26.97 39.79
C GLY A 505 -34.86 26.63 38.35
N ASP A 506 -35.59 25.74 37.68
CA ASP A 506 -35.45 25.54 36.24
C ASP A 506 -35.91 26.80 35.50
N LEU A 507 -35.02 27.38 34.69
CA LEU A 507 -35.28 28.58 33.90
C LEU A 507 -36.05 28.27 32.60
N ARG A 508 -36.22 26.99 32.22
CA ARG A 508 -37.02 26.64 31.04
C ARG A 508 -38.49 27.06 31.23
N GLY A 509 -39.01 27.78 30.25
CA GLY A 509 -40.40 28.25 30.26
C GLY A 509 -40.69 29.32 31.33
N VAL A 510 -39.67 29.80 32.05
CA VAL A 510 -39.77 30.94 32.96
C VAL A 510 -39.29 32.18 32.21
N PRO A 511 -40.08 33.28 32.15
CA PRO A 511 -39.66 34.49 31.43
C PRO A 511 -38.32 35.03 31.93
N TYR A 512 -38.13 35.08 33.25
CA TYR A 512 -36.88 35.42 33.94
C TYR A 512 -37.00 35.19 35.45
N ILE A 513 -35.87 35.13 36.14
CA ILE A 513 -35.76 35.33 37.59
C ILE A 513 -35.19 36.74 37.83
N GLU A 514 -35.82 37.53 38.70
CA GLU A 514 -35.38 38.90 39.02
C GLU A 514 -34.79 38.99 40.43
N TYR A 515 -33.56 39.51 40.52
CA TYR A 515 -32.89 39.87 41.76
C TYR A 515 -32.88 41.38 41.94
N THR A 516 -33.48 41.89 43.01
CA THR A 516 -33.43 43.31 43.34
C THR A 516 -32.17 43.64 44.15
N MET A 517 -31.38 44.58 43.66
CA MET A 517 -30.07 44.91 44.20
C MET A 517 -30.18 45.93 45.34
N PRO A 518 -29.62 45.64 46.53
CA PRO A 518 -29.82 46.47 47.72
C PRO A 518 -28.85 47.66 47.81
N PHE A 519 -28.06 47.92 46.77
CA PHE A 519 -27.02 48.95 46.73
C PHE A 519 -27.03 49.69 45.39
N LYS A 520 -26.37 50.86 45.36
CA LYS A 520 -26.07 51.58 44.12
C LYS A 520 -24.89 50.93 43.41
N ALA A 521 -24.90 50.91 42.07
CA ALA A 521 -23.76 50.49 41.27
C ALA A 521 -23.27 51.69 40.42
N PRO A 522 -22.11 52.31 40.77
CA PRO A 522 -21.62 53.50 40.08
C PRO A 522 -21.20 53.21 38.64
N SER A 523 -20.61 52.03 38.41
CA SER A 523 -20.25 51.48 37.11
C SER A 523 -20.45 49.96 37.16
N LEU A 524 -20.88 49.38 36.04
CA LEU A 524 -21.05 47.94 35.84
C LEU A 524 -20.66 47.58 34.40
N ARG A 525 -19.71 46.67 34.25
CA ARG A 525 -19.18 46.20 32.96
C ARG A 525 -19.51 44.74 32.71
N SER A 526 -19.48 43.89 33.73
CA SER A 526 -19.85 42.49 33.58
C SER A 526 -20.52 41.93 34.83
N VAL A 527 -21.25 40.85 34.62
CA VAL A 527 -21.88 40.07 35.69
C VAL A 527 -21.46 38.63 35.50
N SER A 528 -20.85 38.02 36.51
CA SER A 528 -20.52 36.60 36.49
C SER A 528 -21.47 35.81 37.39
N LEU A 529 -22.03 34.71 36.87
CA LEU A 529 -22.95 33.82 37.58
C LEU A 529 -22.46 32.38 37.53
N ALA A 530 -22.78 31.59 38.56
CA ALA A 530 -22.58 30.14 38.49
C ALA A 530 -23.80 29.48 37.82
N VAL A 531 -23.71 29.27 36.51
CA VAL A 531 -24.74 28.61 35.70
C VAL A 531 -24.54 27.10 35.71
N HIS A 532 -25.63 26.36 35.87
CA HIS A 532 -25.60 24.91 36.01
C HIS A 532 -26.68 24.25 35.13
N PRO A 533 -26.37 23.92 33.87
CA PRO A 533 -27.21 23.05 33.06
C PRO A 533 -27.15 21.61 33.61
N LEU A 534 -28.31 20.95 33.81
CA LEU A 534 -28.35 19.58 34.35
C LEU A 534 -27.83 18.53 33.35
N LEU A 535 -27.90 18.82 32.05
CA LEU A 535 -27.35 18.03 30.95
C LEU A 535 -26.59 18.95 29.98
N ARG A 536 -25.59 18.42 29.28
CA ARG A 536 -24.94 19.16 28.18
C ARG A 536 -25.95 19.35 27.06
N THR A 537 -26.06 20.58 26.56
CA THR A 537 -26.89 20.93 25.41
C THR A 537 -26.16 21.94 24.54
N ASP A 538 -26.32 21.80 23.22
CA ASP A 538 -25.90 22.80 22.25
C ASP A 538 -27.05 23.75 21.87
N SER A 539 -28.24 23.55 22.48
CA SER A 539 -29.46 24.28 22.16
C SER A 539 -29.74 25.39 23.15
N GLY A 540 -29.93 26.60 22.62
CA GLY A 540 -30.41 27.76 23.36
C GLY A 540 -29.32 28.62 24.00
N THR A 541 -29.77 29.71 24.62
CA THR A 541 -28.92 30.70 25.27
C THR A 541 -29.40 30.96 26.69
N ILE A 542 -28.48 31.34 27.56
CA ILE A 542 -28.79 31.97 28.83
C ILE A 542 -28.36 33.43 28.76
N GLY A 543 -29.14 34.32 29.37
CA GLY A 543 -28.88 35.74 29.33
C GLY A 543 -29.25 36.45 30.62
N ILE A 544 -28.78 37.68 30.70
CA ILE A 544 -29.07 38.63 31.77
C ILE A 544 -29.64 39.93 31.20
N GLU A 545 -30.48 40.59 31.98
CA GLU A 545 -30.91 41.97 31.74
C GLU A 545 -30.64 42.81 32.99
N ILE A 546 -30.11 44.01 32.79
CA ILE A 546 -29.97 45.01 33.83
C ILE A 546 -31.18 45.93 33.73
N VAL A 547 -31.91 46.10 34.83
CA VAL A 547 -33.18 46.83 34.90
C VAL A 547 -33.05 48.00 35.87
N SER A 548 -33.48 49.20 35.49
CA SER A 548 -33.47 50.37 36.36
C SER A 548 -34.45 50.25 37.54
N ALA A 549 -34.37 51.19 38.49
CA ALA A 549 -35.34 51.26 39.58
C ALA A 549 -36.77 51.52 39.07
N GLU A 550 -36.90 52.22 37.95
CA GLU A 550 -38.13 52.54 37.22
C GLU A 550 -38.66 51.38 36.37
N LYS A 551 -38.03 50.20 36.44
CA LYS A 551 -38.40 48.97 35.72
C LYS A 551 -38.16 49.00 34.20
N GLU A 552 -37.26 49.86 33.73
CA GLU A 552 -36.80 49.88 32.34
C GLU A 552 -35.57 49.00 32.13
N ILE A 553 -35.50 48.26 31.02
CA ILE A 553 -34.32 47.45 30.69
C ILE A 553 -33.24 48.39 30.16
N VAL A 554 -32.14 48.50 30.90
CA VAL A 554 -30.99 49.35 30.59
C VAL A 554 -30.08 48.67 29.57
N THR A 555 -29.80 47.38 29.77
CA THR A 555 -28.97 46.60 28.86
C THR A 555 -29.24 45.10 29.02
N ARG A 556 -28.76 44.30 28.07
CA ARG A 556 -28.85 42.83 28.10
C ARG A 556 -27.57 42.21 27.56
N SER A 557 -27.27 41.00 28.01
CA SER A 557 -26.17 40.17 27.51
C SER A 557 -26.57 38.70 27.54
N SER A 558 -26.09 37.90 26.60
CA SER A 558 -26.43 36.48 26.54
C SER A 558 -25.28 35.66 25.96
N VAL A 559 -25.15 34.42 26.42
CA VAL A 559 -24.15 33.47 25.96
C VAL A 559 -24.80 32.15 25.53
N PRO A 560 -24.24 31.45 24.52
CA PRO A 560 -24.70 30.10 24.14
C PRO A 560 -24.48 29.09 25.27
N LEU A 561 -25.45 28.19 25.48
CA LEU A 561 -25.30 27.12 26.47
C LEU A 561 -24.22 26.10 26.12
N ALA A 562 -23.94 25.90 24.83
CA ALA A 562 -22.89 25.01 24.33
C ALA A 562 -21.50 25.33 24.94
N GLY A 563 -21.26 26.61 25.25
CA GLY A 563 -19.98 27.09 25.79
C GLY A 563 -19.91 27.14 27.31
N ILE A 564 -20.96 26.73 28.04
CA ILE A 564 -20.99 26.82 29.50
C ILE A 564 -20.36 25.58 30.14
N ASP A 565 -19.31 25.81 30.91
CA ASP A 565 -18.75 24.83 31.82
C ASP A 565 -19.36 24.97 33.22
N ARG A 566 -20.02 23.91 33.70
CA ARG A 566 -20.69 23.86 35.02
C ARG A 566 -19.72 23.96 36.20
N TYR A 567 -18.41 23.85 35.96
CA TYR A 567 -17.37 23.92 36.99
C TYR A 567 -16.65 25.28 37.05
N SER A 568 -17.04 26.25 36.21
CA SER A 568 -16.48 27.60 36.21
C SER A 568 -17.58 28.69 36.16
N PRO A 569 -17.29 29.92 36.61
CA PRO A 569 -18.23 31.04 36.48
C PRO A 569 -18.48 31.40 35.02
N THR A 570 -19.74 31.69 34.67
CA THR A 570 -20.12 32.22 33.38
C THR A 570 -20.16 33.75 33.46
N GLU A 571 -19.27 34.41 32.72
CA GLU A 571 -19.23 35.86 32.62
C GLU A 571 -20.14 36.38 31.51
N PHE A 572 -20.98 37.36 31.84
CA PHE A 572 -21.82 38.10 30.92
C PHE A 572 -21.28 39.52 30.78
N VAL A 573 -20.55 39.76 29.69
CA VAL A 573 -20.01 41.09 29.36
C VAL A 573 -21.15 41.96 28.81
N LEU A 574 -21.32 43.16 29.38
CA LEU A 574 -22.34 44.09 28.93
C LEU A 574 -21.85 44.82 27.66
N PRO A 575 -22.70 45.04 26.65
CA PRO A 575 -22.31 45.72 25.40
C PRO A 575 -21.74 47.13 25.60
N ALA A 576 -22.17 47.81 26.67
CA ALA A 576 -21.66 49.10 27.09
C ALA A 576 -21.64 49.16 28.62
N GLU A 577 -20.68 49.91 29.17
CA GLU A 577 -20.56 50.14 30.62
C GLU A 577 -21.78 50.93 31.13
N VAL A 578 -22.48 50.35 32.10
CA VAL A 578 -23.69 50.94 32.68
C VAL A 578 -23.29 51.75 33.90
N ASN A 579 -23.60 53.05 33.89
CA ASN A 579 -23.23 53.97 34.95
C ASN A 579 -24.44 54.46 35.73
N GLY A 580 -24.25 54.74 37.02
CA GLY A 580 -25.23 55.45 37.85
C GLY A 580 -26.51 54.67 38.18
N LEU A 581 -26.43 53.35 38.41
CA LEU A 581 -27.59 52.56 38.84
C LEU A 581 -27.95 52.86 40.31
N ASP A 582 -29.17 53.36 40.52
CA ASP A 582 -29.69 53.65 41.85
C ASP A 582 -30.13 52.41 42.63
N THR A 583 -30.26 52.54 43.96
CA THR A 583 -30.65 51.43 44.83
C THR A 583 -32.02 50.88 44.43
N GLY A 584 -32.13 49.55 44.30
CA GLY A 584 -33.37 48.90 43.85
C GLY A 584 -33.37 48.52 42.36
N TRP A 585 -32.29 48.75 41.63
CA TRP A 585 -32.09 48.19 40.29
C TRP A 585 -32.19 46.66 40.29
N GLY A 586 -32.59 46.08 39.16
CA GLY A 586 -32.84 44.65 39.01
C GLY A 586 -31.83 43.96 38.11
N LEU A 587 -31.41 42.74 38.49
CA LEU A 587 -30.74 41.79 37.60
C LEU A 587 -31.74 40.69 37.25
N ARG A 588 -32.13 40.61 35.98
CA ARG A 588 -32.95 39.51 35.45
C ARG A 588 -32.05 38.47 34.82
N VAL A 589 -32.35 37.20 35.04
CA VAL A 589 -31.68 36.05 34.41
C VAL A 589 -32.73 35.24 33.67
N PHE A 590 -32.52 34.96 32.39
CA PHE A 590 -33.47 34.27 31.53
C PHE A 590 -32.77 33.23 30.64
N ALA A 591 -33.55 32.28 30.13
CA ALA A 591 -33.08 31.23 29.23
C ALA A 591 -34.01 31.13 28.03
N THR A 592 -33.45 31.10 26.81
CA THR A 592 -34.23 31.13 25.56
C THR A 592 -33.84 29.97 24.66
N GLY A 593 -34.84 29.27 24.12
CA GLY A 593 -34.60 28.15 23.19
C GLY A 593 -33.93 26.94 23.83
N VAL A 594 -34.05 26.79 25.15
CA VAL A 594 -33.36 25.76 25.92
C VAL A 594 -34.23 24.53 26.08
N ASP A 595 -33.63 23.36 25.87
CA ASP A 595 -34.33 22.09 25.80
C ASP A 595 -34.08 21.20 27.04
N VAL A 596 -33.04 21.49 27.82
CA VAL A 596 -32.68 20.82 29.10
C VAL A 596 -32.83 21.76 30.32
N PRO A 597 -33.08 21.25 31.54
CA PRO A 597 -33.19 22.11 32.71
C PRO A 597 -31.90 22.92 32.96
N VAL A 598 -32.04 24.23 33.13
CA VAL A 598 -30.92 25.15 33.42
C VAL A 598 -31.25 25.97 34.65
N SER A 599 -30.32 26.02 35.59
CA SER A 599 -30.48 26.77 36.83
C SER A 599 -29.21 27.57 37.12
N VAL A 600 -29.34 28.61 37.95
CA VAL A 600 -28.20 29.37 38.48
C VAL A 600 -28.09 29.14 39.98
N PHE A 601 -26.89 29.17 40.54
CA PHE A 601 -26.77 29.11 42.01
C PHE A 601 -27.21 30.42 42.67
N GLU A 602 -27.85 30.28 43.83
CA GLU A 602 -28.51 31.36 44.55
C GLU A 602 -28.25 31.27 46.06
N LEU A 603 -28.28 32.43 46.70
CA LEU A 603 -28.33 32.59 48.15
C LEU A 603 -29.78 32.75 48.59
N THR A 604 -30.23 31.85 49.46
CA THR A 604 -31.61 31.78 49.90
C THR A 604 -31.73 31.98 51.41
N ASP A 605 -32.53 32.96 51.83
CA ASP A 605 -32.90 33.17 53.24
C ASP A 605 -34.34 32.68 53.48
N TYR A 606 -34.46 31.62 54.29
CA TYR A 606 -35.74 31.05 54.69
C TYR A 606 -36.28 31.76 55.94
N SER A 607 -37.55 32.17 55.91
CA SER A 607 -38.29 32.68 57.07
C SER A 607 -39.41 31.71 57.44
N LEU A 608 -39.52 31.35 58.72
CA LEU A 608 -40.62 30.54 59.23
C LEU A 608 -41.97 31.27 59.21
N PHE A 609 -41.96 32.60 59.33
CA PHE A 609 -43.17 33.42 59.52
C PHE A 609 -43.60 34.18 58.26
N ARG A 610 -42.69 34.47 57.31
CA ARG A 610 -43.01 35.15 56.05
C ARG A 610 -43.21 34.13 54.93
N ARG A 611 -44.29 34.27 54.15
CA ARG A 611 -44.56 33.43 52.96
C ARG A 611 -43.52 33.56 51.86
N ARG A 612 -42.83 34.72 51.76
CA ARG A 612 -41.85 35.01 50.71
C ARG A 612 -40.42 34.68 51.15
N ILE A 613 -39.77 33.82 50.38
CA ILE A 613 -38.35 33.51 50.45
C ILE A 613 -37.58 34.71 49.88
N LYS A 614 -36.53 35.17 50.55
CA LYS A 614 -35.62 36.17 49.96
C LYS A 614 -34.52 35.43 49.22
N ILE A 615 -34.37 35.75 47.93
CA ILE A 615 -33.31 35.22 47.07
C ILE A 615 -32.35 36.35 46.71
N ALA A 616 -31.08 36.02 46.63
CA ALA A 616 -30.02 36.87 46.12
C ALA A 616 -29.14 36.04 45.19
N PRO A 617 -28.51 36.64 44.17
CA PRO A 617 -27.73 35.89 43.22
C PRO A 617 -26.40 35.47 43.85
N PHE A 618 -25.89 34.30 43.47
CA PHE A 618 -24.49 33.96 43.69
C PHE A 618 -23.69 34.50 42.50
N ALA A 619 -23.15 35.71 42.67
CA ALA A 619 -22.64 36.51 41.57
C ALA A 619 -21.40 37.31 41.95
N LEU A 620 -20.69 37.74 40.92
CA LEU A 620 -19.67 38.78 40.95
C LEU A 620 -20.12 39.87 39.98
N LEU A 621 -20.21 41.11 40.45
CA LEU A 621 -20.52 42.28 39.62
C LEU A 621 -19.25 43.12 39.51
N SER A 622 -18.78 43.31 38.28
CA SER A 622 -17.49 43.94 37.97
C SER A 622 -17.65 45.22 37.17
#